data_AF-A0A3M5GL70-F1
#
_entry.id   AF-A0A3M5GL70-F1
#
_cell.length_a   1.000
_cell.length_b   1.000
_cell.length_c   1.000
_cell.angle_alpha   90.00
_cell.angle_beta   90.00
_cell.angle_gamma   90.00
#
_symmetry.space_group_name_H-M   'P 1'
#
loop_
_entity.id
_entity.type
_entity.pdbx_description
1 polymer ?
#
loop_
_entity_poly.entity_id
_entity_poly.type
_entity_poly.pdbx_seq_one_letter_code
_entity_poly.pdbx_strand_id
1 'polypeptide(L)'
;MRYFAYSIVNRERELGSFESFMRSLDAYAYNHNSFLKQGFSENLPLSSIRATVKSVGRWTWDRYTGDRRCHRGAMQLDGSLSLTERESLAAKRTNELRHKATESKIRAACRQLQDQGKALVRSAIATLAGVSVRTVASYTHILTEVLQPATVSVLRASRKAVSVPPRQDRSPATPPVQAHVGQPADGRSSSVQSGVHQISAVPQGPQAGELLKTEHEDGS
;
A
#
# COMPACT_ATOMS: atom_id res chain seq x y z
N MET A 1 -5.67 -11.57 22.30
CA MET A 1 -5.27 -12.74 21.48
C MET A 1 -4.22 -12.39 20.42
N ARG A 2 -4.51 -11.55 19.40
CA ARG A 2 -3.52 -11.18 18.35
C ARG A 2 -2.19 -10.65 18.89
N TYR A 3 -2.23 -9.76 19.89
CA TYR A 3 -1.02 -9.23 20.53
C TYR A 3 -0.14 -10.31 21.17
N PHE A 4 -0.76 -11.33 21.78
CA PHE A 4 -0.04 -12.48 22.34
C PHE A 4 0.57 -13.34 21.23
N ALA A 5 -0.15 -13.55 20.12
CA ALA A 5 0.39 -14.24 18.96
C ALA A 5 1.65 -13.55 18.41
N TYR A 6 1.63 -12.22 18.31
CA TYR A 6 2.76 -11.42 17.87
C TYR A 6 3.97 -11.51 18.80
N SER A 7 3.75 -11.63 20.11
CA SER A 7 4.86 -11.71 21.07
C SER A 7 5.59 -13.06 21.05
N ILE A 8 4.92 -14.15 20.66
CA ILE A 8 5.50 -15.50 20.73
C ILE A 8 5.92 -16.06 19.36
N VAL A 9 5.35 -15.56 18.25
CA VAL A 9 5.54 -16.17 16.91
C VAL A 9 7.01 -16.24 16.48
N ASN A 10 7.82 -15.22 16.75
CA ASN A 10 9.24 -15.25 16.37
C ASN A 10 10.00 -16.31 17.15
N ARG A 11 9.77 -16.37 18.47
CA ARG A 11 10.35 -17.41 19.34
C ARG A 11 9.95 -18.82 18.90
N GLU A 12 8.68 -19.03 18.55
CA GLU A 12 8.20 -20.35 18.11
C GLU A 12 8.68 -20.73 16.71
N ARG A 13 8.99 -19.77 15.83
CA ARG A 13 9.65 -20.05 14.55
C ARG A 13 11.11 -20.44 14.70
N GLU A 14 11.79 -19.88 15.70
CA GLU A 14 13.21 -20.14 15.97
C GLU A 14 13.43 -21.44 16.76
N LEU A 15 12.59 -21.70 17.77
CA LEU A 15 12.78 -22.78 18.74
C LEU A 15 11.73 -23.90 18.66
N GLY A 16 10.64 -23.69 17.91
CA GLY A 16 9.47 -24.55 17.93
C GLY A 16 8.94 -24.90 16.55
N SER A 17 7.64 -25.17 16.50
CA SER A 17 6.92 -25.50 15.27
C SER A 17 5.59 -24.75 15.20
N PHE A 18 4.94 -24.80 14.04
CA PHE A 18 3.60 -24.23 13.90
C PHE A 18 2.60 -24.88 14.89
N GLU A 19 2.75 -26.16 15.19
CA GLU A 19 1.87 -26.87 16.13
C GLU A 19 2.08 -26.42 17.58
N SER A 20 3.33 -26.21 18.02
CA SER A 20 3.60 -25.70 19.37
C SER A 20 3.09 -24.28 19.56
N PHE A 21 3.21 -23.45 18.52
CA PHE A 21 2.61 -22.12 18.46
C PHE A 21 1.09 -22.17 18.56
N MET A 22 0.43 -23.00 17.74
CA MET A 22 -1.02 -23.16 17.75
C MET A 22 -1.55 -23.66 19.10
N ARG A 23 -0.87 -24.64 19.71
CA ARG A 23 -1.21 -25.14 21.05
C ARG A 23 -1.11 -24.05 22.12
N SER A 24 -0.09 -23.20 22.04
CA SER A 24 0.09 -22.07 22.95
C SER A 24 -1.02 -21.02 22.78
N LEU A 25 -1.46 -20.78 21.55
CA LEU A 25 -2.59 -19.89 21.26
C LEU A 25 -3.93 -20.45 21.74
N ASP A 26 -4.17 -21.75 21.54
CA ASP A 26 -5.38 -22.41 22.02
C ASP A 26 -5.49 -22.32 23.54
N ALA A 27 -4.42 -22.68 24.26
CA ALA A 27 -4.38 -22.58 25.72
C ALA A 27 -4.61 -21.14 26.20
N TYR A 28 -3.95 -20.16 25.56
CA TYR A 28 -4.15 -18.75 25.88
C TYR A 28 -5.60 -18.31 25.65
N ALA A 29 -6.20 -18.68 24.51
CA ALA A 29 -7.55 -18.27 24.15
C ALA A 29 -8.61 -18.92 25.05
N TYR A 30 -8.44 -20.18 25.45
CA TYR A 30 -9.31 -20.83 26.42
C TYR A 30 -9.25 -20.15 27.79
N ASN A 31 -8.05 -19.83 28.28
CA ASN A 31 -7.89 -19.18 29.59
C ASN A 31 -8.44 -17.75 29.63
N HIS A 32 -8.44 -17.05 28.49
CA HIS A 32 -8.97 -15.69 28.36
C HIS A 32 -10.45 -15.66 27.93
N ASN A 33 -11.11 -16.81 27.79
CA ASN A 33 -12.53 -16.89 27.47
C ASN A 33 -13.39 -16.64 28.71
N SER A 34 -13.47 -15.38 29.12
CA SER A 34 -14.20 -14.94 30.32
C SER A 34 -15.23 -13.85 30.02
N PHE A 35 -16.00 -14.03 28.95
CA PHE A 35 -17.05 -13.08 28.53
C PHE A 35 -18.20 -13.02 29.54
N LEU A 36 -18.52 -14.14 30.20
CA LEU A 36 -19.45 -14.18 31.34
C LEU A 36 -19.07 -13.17 32.42
N LYS A 37 -17.78 -13.12 32.77
CA LYS A 37 -17.25 -12.18 33.80
C LYS A 37 -17.27 -10.72 33.34
N GLN A 38 -17.40 -10.48 32.04
CA GLN A 38 -17.45 -9.15 31.43
C GLN A 38 -18.88 -8.66 31.19
N GLY A 39 -19.90 -9.40 31.66
CA GLY A 39 -21.31 -9.02 31.54
C GLY A 39 -22.01 -9.55 30.29
N PHE A 40 -21.39 -10.47 29.53
CA PHE A 40 -22.08 -11.18 28.45
C PHE A 40 -22.86 -12.38 29.01
N SER A 41 -23.89 -12.80 28.27
CA SER A 41 -24.79 -13.90 28.68
C SER A 41 -24.10 -15.27 28.75
N GLU A 42 -23.07 -15.49 27.93
CA GLU A 42 -22.31 -16.73 27.88
C GLU A 42 -20.87 -16.51 27.42
N ASN A 43 -20.01 -17.49 27.70
CA ASN A 43 -18.66 -17.54 27.16
C ASN A 43 -18.72 -18.00 25.70
N LEU A 44 -17.69 -17.64 24.91
CA LEU A 44 -17.65 -18.09 23.53
C LEU A 44 -17.57 -19.63 23.48
N PRO A 45 -18.31 -20.27 22.55
CA PRO A 45 -18.20 -21.71 22.37
C PRO A 45 -16.80 -22.08 21.87
N LEU A 46 -16.36 -23.29 22.22
CA LEU A 46 -15.00 -23.77 21.90
C LEU A 46 -14.72 -23.76 20.38
N SER A 47 -15.75 -23.95 19.55
CA SER A 47 -15.66 -23.87 18.09
C SER A 47 -15.28 -22.47 17.60
N SER A 48 -15.92 -21.43 18.12
CA SER A 48 -15.63 -20.02 17.80
C SER A 48 -14.22 -19.62 18.26
N ILE A 49 -13.80 -20.12 19.43
CA ILE A 49 -12.42 -19.91 19.91
C ILE A 49 -11.42 -20.55 18.94
N ARG A 50 -11.60 -21.83 18.61
CA ARG A 50 -10.71 -22.55 17.67
C ARG A 50 -10.68 -21.89 16.29
N ALA A 51 -11.81 -21.41 15.79
CA ALA A 51 -11.86 -20.67 14.53
C ALA A 51 -11.07 -19.35 14.60
N THR A 52 -11.17 -18.63 15.71
CA THR A 52 -10.40 -17.41 15.96
C THR A 52 -8.91 -17.71 16.07
N VAL A 53 -8.54 -18.77 16.79
CA VAL A 53 -7.14 -19.21 16.94
C VAL A 53 -6.56 -19.64 15.61
N LYS A 54 -7.27 -20.44 14.82
CA LYS A 54 -6.84 -20.89 13.50
C LYS A 54 -6.62 -19.73 12.52
N SER A 55 -7.52 -18.76 12.49
CA SER A 55 -7.40 -17.61 11.58
C SER A 55 -6.24 -16.69 11.97
N VAL A 56 -6.13 -16.33 13.25
CA VAL A 56 -5.03 -15.50 13.74
C VAL A 56 -3.71 -16.22 13.65
N GLY A 57 -3.65 -17.48 14.07
CA GLY A 57 -2.44 -18.30 14.08
C GLY A 57 -1.85 -18.45 12.69
N ARG A 58 -2.63 -18.91 11.70
CA ARG A 58 -2.14 -19.04 10.31
C ARG A 58 -1.65 -17.71 9.75
N TRP A 59 -2.45 -16.66 9.88
CA TRP A 59 -2.04 -15.35 9.35
C TRP A 59 -0.76 -14.86 10.01
N THR A 60 -0.65 -14.99 11.33
CA THR A 60 0.53 -14.56 12.08
C THR A 60 1.75 -15.40 11.67
N TRP A 61 1.61 -16.71 11.55
CA TRP A 61 2.71 -17.59 11.15
C TRP A 61 3.20 -17.36 9.72
N ASP A 62 2.33 -17.00 8.78
CA ASP A 62 2.74 -16.84 7.37
C ASP A 62 3.09 -15.39 7.01
N ARG A 63 2.44 -14.40 7.64
CA ARG A 63 2.48 -12.99 7.22
C ARG A 63 3.11 -12.04 8.22
N TYR A 64 3.17 -12.39 9.50
CA TYR A 64 3.71 -11.48 10.51
C TYR A 64 5.24 -11.57 10.54
N THR A 65 5.92 -10.46 10.30
CA THR A 65 7.39 -10.37 10.31
C THR A 65 7.94 -9.56 11.49
N GLY A 66 7.10 -9.17 12.45
CA GLY A 66 7.55 -8.41 13.63
C GLY A 66 8.07 -7.01 13.32
N ASP A 67 7.93 -6.54 12.08
CA ASP A 67 8.59 -5.32 11.64
C ASP A 67 7.87 -4.10 12.22
N ARG A 68 8.49 -3.47 13.22
CA ARG A 68 8.04 -2.18 13.78
C ARG A 68 8.27 -1.02 12.82
N ARG A 69 8.82 -1.26 11.62
CA ARG A 69 8.92 -0.27 10.53
C ARG A 69 7.55 0.02 9.90
N CYS A 70 6.54 0.26 10.72
CA CYS A 70 5.45 1.12 10.29
C CYS A 70 6.07 2.52 10.14
N HIS A 71 6.22 2.99 8.90
CA HIS A 71 6.65 4.37 8.62
C HIS A 71 5.52 5.33 9.02
N ARG A 72 5.21 5.42 10.32
CA ARG A 72 4.26 6.40 10.86
C ARG A 72 4.84 7.78 10.63
N GLY A 73 4.00 8.70 10.14
CA GLY A 73 4.47 10.02 9.75
C GLY A 73 5.37 10.01 8.50
N ALA A 74 5.23 9.02 7.60
CA ALA A 74 6.04 8.94 6.38
C ALA A 74 6.06 10.23 5.54
N MET A 75 5.02 11.07 5.63
CA MET A 75 4.91 12.34 4.92
C MET A 75 5.39 13.56 5.71
N GLN A 76 5.68 13.41 7.01
CA GLN A 76 6.04 14.51 7.93
C GLN A 76 5.13 15.74 7.74
N LEU A 77 3.83 15.50 7.54
CA LEU A 77 2.86 16.58 7.35
C LEU A 77 2.78 17.42 8.60
N ASP A 78 2.62 18.73 8.41
CA ASP A 78 2.47 19.66 9.51
C ASP A 78 1.29 19.27 10.41
N GLY A 79 1.52 19.31 11.72
CA GLY A 79 0.51 19.02 12.73
C GLY A 79 -0.57 20.09 12.83
N SER A 80 -0.33 21.28 12.27
CA SER A 80 -1.32 22.37 12.19
C SER A 80 -2.43 22.11 11.17
N LEU A 81 -2.19 21.23 10.19
CA LEU A 81 -3.18 20.86 9.17
C LEU A 81 -4.33 20.06 9.77
N SER A 82 -5.53 20.28 9.25
CA SER A 82 -6.70 19.51 9.67
C SER A 82 -6.51 18.01 9.41
N LEU A 83 -7.17 17.16 10.20
CA LEU A 83 -7.11 15.71 10.01
C LEU A 83 -7.52 15.31 8.58
N THR A 84 -8.59 15.92 8.06
CA THR A 84 -9.11 15.69 6.71
C THR A 84 -8.09 16.01 5.61
N GLU A 85 -7.37 17.13 5.73
CA GLU A 85 -6.33 17.51 4.76
C GLU A 85 -5.16 16.55 4.81
N ARG A 86 -4.72 16.14 6.01
CA ARG A 86 -3.64 15.16 6.16
C ARG A 86 -4.03 13.80 5.58
N GLU A 87 -5.25 13.37 5.79
CA GLU A 87 -5.79 12.14 5.20
C GLU A 87 -5.87 12.24 3.67
N SER A 88 -6.33 13.38 3.13
CA SER A 88 -6.38 13.63 1.68
C SER A 88 -4.98 13.60 1.04
N LEU A 89 -3.99 14.26 1.65
CA LEU A 89 -2.60 14.24 1.18
C LEU A 89 -2.01 12.83 1.26
N ALA A 90 -2.26 12.10 2.36
CA ALA A 90 -1.85 10.70 2.49
C ALA A 90 -2.50 9.80 1.44
N ALA A 91 -3.79 9.98 1.16
CA ALA A 91 -4.51 9.25 0.13
C ALA A 91 -3.91 9.53 -1.26
N LYS A 92 -3.65 10.80 -1.59
CA LYS A 92 -3.00 11.19 -2.87
C LYS A 92 -1.64 10.53 -3.02
N ARG A 93 -0.76 10.64 -2.03
CA ARG A 93 0.57 10.01 -2.06
C ARG A 93 0.47 8.49 -2.23
N THR A 94 -0.36 7.82 -1.44
CA THR A 94 -0.47 6.36 -1.52
C THR A 94 -1.06 5.92 -2.86
N ASN A 95 -1.98 6.71 -3.43
CA ASN A 95 -2.51 6.47 -4.76
C ASN A 95 -1.43 6.62 -5.83
N GLU A 96 -0.65 7.70 -5.80
CA GLU A 96 0.48 7.91 -6.72
C GLU A 96 1.51 6.78 -6.62
N LEU A 97 1.84 6.32 -5.42
CA LEU A 97 2.75 5.18 -5.24
C LEU A 97 2.16 3.89 -5.83
N ARG A 98 0.86 3.62 -5.64
CA ARG A 98 0.19 2.47 -6.26
C ARG A 98 0.16 2.59 -7.79
N HIS A 99 -0.08 3.79 -8.31
CA HIS A 99 -0.01 4.07 -9.74
C HIS A 99 1.41 3.75 -10.27
N LYS A 100 2.45 4.39 -9.74
CA LYS A 100 3.85 4.14 -10.14
C LYS A 100 4.28 2.66 -10.05
N ALA A 101 3.85 1.96 -8.99
CA ALA A 101 4.10 0.53 -8.85
C ALA A 101 3.40 -0.30 -9.94
N THR A 102 2.16 0.05 -10.27
CA THR A 102 1.41 -0.58 -11.36
C THR A 102 2.06 -0.30 -12.71
N GLU A 103 2.46 0.95 -12.97
CA GLU A 103 3.19 1.32 -14.18
C GLU A 103 4.48 0.52 -14.33
N SER A 104 5.24 0.38 -13.24
CA SER A 104 6.50 -0.37 -13.23
C SER A 104 6.30 -1.85 -13.54
N LYS A 105 5.24 -2.47 -13.00
CA LYS A 105 4.87 -3.86 -13.34
C LYS A 105 4.50 -4.01 -14.81
N ILE A 106 3.71 -3.08 -15.35
CA ILE A 106 3.32 -3.10 -16.76
C ILE A 106 4.56 -2.92 -17.65
N ARG A 107 5.43 -1.95 -17.36
CA ARG A 107 6.70 -1.74 -18.10
C ARG A 107 7.57 -3.01 -18.08
N ALA A 108 7.71 -3.64 -16.90
CA ALA A 108 8.49 -4.86 -16.76
C ALA A 108 7.90 -6.02 -17.58
N ALA A 109 6.58 -6.21 -17.54
CA ALA A 109 5.90 -7.23 -18.33
C ALA A 109 6.04 -7.00 -19.84
N CYS A 110 5.95 -5.74 -20.29
CA CYS A 110 6.18 -5.42 -21.71
C CYS A 110 7.60 -5.75 -22.15
N ARG A 111 8.62 -5.39 -21.34
CA ARG A 111 10.03 -5.75 -21.62
C ARG A 111 10.21 -7.27 -21.70
N GLN A 112 9.65 -8.01 -20.75
CA GLN A 112 9.71 -9.47 -20.75
C GLN A 112 9.05 -10.09 -22.01
N LEU A 113 7.97 -9.52 -22.52
CA LEU A 113 7.35 -9.98 -23.76
C LEU A 113 8.20 -9.66 -25.00
N GLN A 114 8.83 -8.48 -25.03
CA GLN A 114 9.77 -8.10 -26.09
C GLN A 114 10.98 -9.03 -26.11
N ASP A 115 11.56 -9.32 -24.94
CA ASP A 115 12.71 -10.25 -24.80
C ASP A 115 12.36 -11.67 -25.27
N GLN A 116 11.09 -12.07 -25.13
CA GLN A 116 10.58 -13.36 -25.62
C GLN A 116 10.19 -13.34 -27.11
N GLY A 117 10.28 -12.20 -27.79
CA GLY A 117 9.83 -12.02 -29.18
C GLY A 117 8.31 -12.17 -29.36
N LYS A 118 7.53 -12.06 -28.28
CA LYS A 118 6.07 -12.19 -28.32
C LYS A 118 5.42 -10.83 -28.54
N ALA A 119 4.28 -10.85 -29.24
CA ALA A 119 3.49 -9.63 -29.46
C ALA A 119 3.01 -9.03 -28.14
N LEU A 120 3.02 -7.69 -28.05
CA LEU A 120 2.53 -6.92 -26.92
C LEU A 120 0.98 -6.92 -26.89
N VAL A 121 0.40 -8.07 -26.55
CA VAL A 121 -1.04 -8.23 -26.40
C VAL A 121 -1.46 -7.88 -24.97
N ARG A 122 -2.54 -7.09 -24.83
CA ARG A 122 -3.04 -6.61 -23.53
C ARG A 122 -3.31 -7.74 -22.52
N SER A 123 -3.84 -8.88 -22.99
CA SER A 123 -4.10 -10.06 -22.15
C SER A 123 -2.80 -10.68 -21.63
N ALA A 124 -1.80 -10.87 -22.50
CA ALA A 124 -0.49 -11.41 -22.12
C ALA A 124 0.23 -10.49 -21.10
N ILE A 125 0.17 -9.18 -21.32
CA ILE A 125 0.74 -8.18 -20.40
C ILE A 125 0.04 -8.25 -19.04
N ALA A 126 -1.30 -8.33 -19.03
CA ALA A 126 -2.09 -8.41 -17.81
C ALA A 126 -1.74 -9.66 -16.97
N THR A 127 -1.64 -10.82 -17.62
CA THR A 127 -1.24 -12.08 -16.98
C THR A 127 0.17 -12.01 -16.40
N LEU A 128 1.14 -11.47 -17.14
CA LEU A 128 2.53 -11.36 -16.66
C LEU A 128 2.70 -10.31 -15.56
N ALA A 129 2.02 -9.17 -15.66
CA ALA A 129 2.09 -8.11 -14.65
C ALA A 129 1.24 -8.41 -13.40
N GLY A 130 0.36 -9.43 -13.44
CA GLY A 130 -0.56 -9.76 -12.36
C GLY A 130 -1.60 -8.67 -12.10
N VAL A 131 -2.08 -8.01 -13.16
CA VAL A 131 -3.10 -6.95 -13.11
C VAL A 131 -4.25 -7.26 -14.04
N SER A 132 -5.39 -6.57 -13.89
CA SER A 132 -6.54 -6.78 -14.79
C SER A 132 -6.28 -6.21 -16.18
N VAL A 133 -6.90 -6.80 -17.21
CA VAL A 133 -6.85 -6.28 -18.59
C VAL A 133 -7.39 -4.86 -18.67
N ARG A 134 -8.44 -4.53 -17.88
CA ARG A 134 -9.00 -3.18 -17.78
C ARG A 134 -7.97 -2.18 -17.26
N THR A 135 -7.19 -2.58 -16.26
CA THR A 135 -6.09 -1.78 -15.73
C THR A 135 -5.08 -1.49 -16.83
N VAL A 136 -4.59 -2.51 -17.55
CA VAL A 136 -3.65 -2.31 -18.67
C VAL A 136 -4.22 -1.36 -19.74
N ALA A 137 -5.52 -1.46 -20.03
CA ALA A 137 -6.19 -0.56 -20.96
C ALA A 137 -6.21 0.91 -20.50
N SER A 138 -6.23 1.18 -19.18
CA SER A 138 -6.10 2.55 -18.65
C SER A 138 -4.68 3.12 -18.79
N TYR A 139 -3.65 2.28 -18.91
CA TYR A 139 -2.24 2.68 -19.08
C TYR A 139 -1.77 2.57 -20.54
N THR A 140 -2.56 3.07 -21.49
CA THR A 140 -2.19 3.08 -22.91
C THR A 140 -0.88 3.81 -23.18
N HIS A 141 -0.60 4.89 -22.44
CA HIS A 141 0.61 5.70 -22.59
C HIS A 141 1.90 4.90 -22.35
N ILE A 142 1.87 3.88 -21.48
CA ILE A 142 3.03 3.00 -21.25
C ILE A 142 3.27 2.11 -22.45
N LEU A 143 2.20 1.63 -23.09
CA LEU A 143 2.34 0.80 -24.29
C LEU A 143 2.94 1.62 -25.43
N THR A 144 2.50 2.87 -25.60
CA THR A 144 3.09 3.77 -26.60
C THR A 144 4.54 4.13 -26.27
N GLU A 145 4.88 4.36 -25.00
CA GLU A 145 6.25 4.60 -24.54
C GLU A 145 7.15 3.41 -24.85
N VAL A 146 6.72 2.18 -24.56
CA VAL A 146 7.53 0.97 -24.77
C VAL A 146 7.66 0.61 -26.26
N LEU A 147 6.67 0.99 -27.08
CA LEU A 147 6.72 0.87 -28.54
C LEU A 147 7.63 1.91 -29.20
N GLN A 148 7.86 3.05 -28.55
CA GLN A 148 8.83 4.05 -28.99
C GLN A 148 10.16 3.81 -28.26
N PRO A 149 11.11 3.05 -28.82
CA PRO A 149 12.44 2.99 -28.24
C PRO A 149 13.02 4.40 -28.30
N ALA A 150 13.05 5.09 -27.16
CA ALA A 150 13.85 6.30 -27.03
C ALA A 150 15.27 5.91 -27.45
N THR A 151 15.74 6.47 -28.57
CA THR A 151 17.09 6.28 -29.09
C THR A 151 18.06 6.83 -28.05
N VAL A 152 18.43 6.01 -27.08
CA VAL A 152 19.52 6.30 -26.17
C VAL A 152 20.78 6.13 -27.00
N SER A 153 21.19 7.23 -27.65
CA SER A 153 22.52 7.36 -28.23
C SER A 153 23.51 7.21 -27.09
N VAL A 154 24.00 5.99 -26.89
CA VAL A 154 25.13 5.72 -25.99
C VAL A 154 26.29 6.57 -26.52
N LEU A 155 26.60 7.66 -25.84
CA LEU A 155 27.79 8.45 -26.12
C LEU A 155 29.00 7.53 -25.91
N ARG A 156 29.52 7.01 -27.02
CA ARG A 156 30.77 6.27 -27.07
C ARG A 156 31.86 7.21 -26.59
N ALA A 157 32.25 7.08 -25.32
CA ALA A 157 33.37 7.82 -24.75
C ALA A 157 34.66 7.39 -25.46
N SER A 158 35.01 8.10 -26.54
CA SER A 158 36.35 8.02 -27.12
C SER A 158 37.33 8.56 -26.09
N ARG A 159 38.06 7.66 -25.43
CA ARG A 159 39.24 8.01 -24.63
C ARG A 159 40.33 8.52 -25.57
N LYS A 160 40.29 9.81 -25.91
CA LYS A 160 41.43 10.49 -26.53
C LYS A 160 42.39 10.84 -25.39
N ALA A 161 43.51 10.12 -25.33
CA ALA A 161 44.60 10.42 -24.41
C ALA A 161 45.08 11.86 -24.66
N VAL A 162 44.95 12.72 -23.65
CA VAL A 162 45.53 14.05 -23.64
C VAL A 162 46.77 13.98 -22.76
N SER A 163 47.93 14.14 -23.40
CA SER A 163 49.23 14.33 -22.75
C SER A 163 49.23 15.66 -22.00
N VAL A 164 49.56 15.61 -20.72
CA VAL A 164 49.78 16.75 -19.83
C VAL A 164 51.21 17.29 -20.03
N PRO A 165 51.40 18.59 -20.27
CA PRO A 165 52.63 19.29 -19.90
C PRO A 165 52.48 20.05 -18.57
N PRO A 166 53.59 20.28 -17.84
CA PRO A 166 53.56 20.62 -16.43
C PRO A 166 53.30 22.11 -16.13
N ARG A 167 52.85 22.31 -14.88
CA ARG A 167 52.49 23.56 -14.20
C ARG A 167 53.57 24.64 -14.22
N GLN A 168 53.14 25.90 -14.29
CA GLN A 168 53.81 27.01 -13.60
C GLN A 168 52.80 27.90 -12.87
N ASP A 169 53.20 28.25 -11.66
CA ASP A 169 52.49 29.03 -10.65
C ASP A 169 52.25 30.49 -11.05
N ARG A 170 51.03 31.00 -10.80
CA ARG A 170 50.84 32.33 -10.22
C ARG A 170 49.42 32.55 -9.69
N SER A 171 49.37 32.98 -8.43
CA SER A 171 48.22 33.42 -7.63
C SER A 171 47.52 34.69 -8.17
N PRO A 172 46.32 35.04 -7.66
CA PRO A 172 45.27 35.74 -8.41
C PRO A 172 45.22 37.25 -8.16
N ALA A 173 44.64 37.98 -9.13
CA ALA A 173 44.20 39.37 -8.97
C ALA A 173 42.75 39.52 -9.47
N THR A 174 41.85 39.83 -8.53
CA THR A 174 40.54 40.52 -8.68
C THR A 174 40.70 41.96 -9.22
N PRO A 175 39.66 42.75 -9.59
CA PRO A 175 38.17 42.58 -9.64
C PRO A 175 37.61 43.15 -11.00
N PRO A 176 36.40 43.76 -11.18
CA PRO A 176 35.16 43.83 -10.38
C PRO A 176 33.82 43.57 -11.14
N VAL A 177 32.79 43.25 -10.33
CA VAL A 177 31.40 43.76 -10.29
C VAL A 177 30.73 44.23 -11.58
N GLN A 178 29.59 43.61 -11.92
CA GLN A 178 28.38 44.35 -12.29
C GLN A 178 27.10 43.55 -12.05
N ALA A 179 26.15 44.20 -11.36
CA ALA A 179 24.84 43.72 -11.01
C ALA A 179 23.84 43.96 -12.14
N HIS A 180 22.87 43.06 -12.31
CA HIS A 180 21.60 43.39 -12.96
C HIS A 180 20.42 42.87 -12.14
N VAL A 181 19.62 43.84 -11.70
CA VAL A 181 18.27 43.72 -11.16
C VAL A 181 17.28 43.47 -12.30
N GLY A 182 16.26 42.64 -12.05
CA GLY A 182 15.10 42.50 -12.93
C GLY A 182 14.10 41.43 -12.46
N GLN A 183 13.12 41.83 -11.64
CA GLN A 183 11.75 41.24 -11.66
C GLN A 183 10.99 41.77 -12.91
N PRO A 184 9.73 41.40 -13.23
CA PRO A 184 8.73 40.50 -12.57
C PRO A 184 8.04 39.53 -13.57
N ALA A 185 7.06 38.72 -13.12
CA ALA A 185 5.74 38.64 -13.76
C ALA A 185 4.80 37.60 -13.11
N ASP A 186 3.56 38.04 -12.94
CA ASP A 186 2.40 37.41 -12.36
C ASP A 186 1.89 36.13 -13.05
N GLY A 187 1.32 35.25 -12.22
CA GLY A 187 -0.12 34.96 -12.28
C GLY A 187 -0.67 34.06 -13.39
N ARG A 188 -0.97 32.80 -13.05
CA ARG A 188 -2.23 32.16 -13.49
C ARG A 188 -2.59 30.95 -12.62
N SER A 189 -3.64 31.14 -11.83
CA SER A 189 -4.35 30.12 -11.07
C SER A 189 -5.26 29.30 -12.00
N SER A 190 -5.16 27.97 -11.95
CA SER A 190 -6.15 27.06 -12.53
C SER A 190 -7.09 26.60 -11.42
N SER A 191 -8.32 27.08 -11.48
CA SER A 191 -9.45 26.67 -10.65
C SER A 191 -9.95 25.30 -11.08
N VAL A 192 -9.78 24.28 -10.22
CA VAL A 192 -10.40 22.96 -10.43
C VAL A 192 -11.62 22.87 -9.52
N GLN A 193 -12.80 22.89 -10.13
CA GLN A 193 -14.08 22.66 -9.45
C GLN A 193 -14.13 21.21 -8.94
N SER A 194 -14.15 21.03 -7.62
CA SER A 194 -14.40 19.74 -6.98
C SER A 194 -15.91 19.61 -6.75
N GLY A 195 -16.56 18.75 -7.55
CA GLY A 195 -17.96 18.39 -7.36
C GLY A 195 -18.15 17.64 -6.04
N VAL A 196 -18.97 18.22 -5.16
CA VAL A 196 -19.44 17.62 -3.92
C VAL A 196 -20.51 16.59 -4.27
N HIS A 197 -20.22 15.30 -4.07
CA HIS A 197 -21.26 14.28 -4.06
C HIS A 197 -21.86 14.19 -2.65
N GLN A 198 -22.99 14.87 -2.46
CA GLN A 198 -23.89 14.63 -1.32
C GLN A 198 -24.54 13.26 -1.51
N ILE A 199 -24.33 12.35 -0.55
CA ILE A 199 -25.10 11.10 -0.47
C ILE A 199 -26.26 11.39 0.47
N SER A 200 -27.47 11.50 -0.08
CA SER A 200 -28.70 11.59 0.71
C SER A 200 -28.86 10.36 1.60
N ALA A 201 -29.04 10.59 2.90
CA ALA A 201 -29.44 9.54 3.84
C ALA A 201 -30.88 9.08 3.52
N VAL A 202 -31.04 7.77 3.37
CA VAL A 202 -32.35 7.10 3.29
C VAL A 202 -33.06 7.23 4.64
N PRO A 203 -34.33 7.68 4.70
CA PRO A 203 -35.09 7.65 5.95
C PRO A 203 -35.46 6.21 6.29
N GLN A 204 -35.11 5.77 7.51
CA GLN A 204 -35.67 4.57 8.11
C GLN A 204 -37.19 4.72 8.25
N GLY A 205 -37.94 3.85 7.59
CA GLY A 205 -39.36 3.61 7.85
C GLY A 205 -39.60 2.90 9.19
N PRO A 206 -40.85 2.88 9.67
CA PRO A 206 -41.18 2.76 11.08
C PRO A 206 -41.13 1.32 11.61
N GLN A 207 -40.74 1.22 12.89
CA GLN A 207 -41.05 0.13 13.80
C GLN A 207 -42.58 0.03 14.03
N ALA A 208 -43.17 -1.16 13.90
CA ALA A 208 -44.29 -1.64 14.73
C ALA A 208 -44.77 -3.05 14.34
N GLY A 209 -44.99 -3.88 15.36
CA GLY A 209 -45.91 -5.04 15.36
C GLY A 209 -45.28 -6.34 14.84
N GLU A 210 -45.48 -7.52 15.42
CA GLU A 210 -46.40 -7.93 16.48
C GLU A 210 -45.96 -9.32 16.94
N LEU A 211 -45.91 -9.54 18.25
CA LEU A 211 -45.58 -10.81 18.88
C LEU A 211 -46.85 -11.66 18.94
N LEU A 212 -47.05 -12.56 17.97
CA LEU A 212 -48.12 -13.55 18.05
C LEU A 212 -47.62 -14.81 18.76
N LYS A 213 -48.18 -15.02 19.95
CA LYS A 213 -48.24 -16.30 20.66
C LYS A 213 -48.95 -17.33 19.78
N THR A 214 -48.49 -18.57 19.80
CA THR A 214 -49.38 -19.73 19.62
C THR A 214 -48.96 -20.79 20.61
N GLU A 215 -49.86 -21.06 21.54
CA GLU A 215 -49.82 -22.15 22.49
C GLU A 215 -50.14 -23.47 21.78
N HIS A 216 -49.63 -24.57 22.34
CA HIS A 216 -50.15 -25.94 22.35
C HIS A 216 -50.44 -26.69 21.03
N GLU A 217 -49.88 -27.90 20.94
CA GLU A 217 -50.66 -29.17 20.94
C GLU A 217 -49.71 -30.36 21.13
N ASP A 218 -50.09 -31.24 22.07
CA ASP A 218 -49.53 -32.56 22.34
C ASP A 218 -49.70 -33.51 21.15
N GLY A 219 -48.88 -34.57 21.06
CA GLY A 219 -49.27 -35.72 20.25
C GLY A 219 -48.19 -36.75 19.90
N SER A 220 -48.10 -37.77 20.76
CA SER A 220 -47.53 -39.13 20.57
C SER A 220 -46.02 -39.34 20.60
#